data_AF-A0A378WCV7-F1
#
_entry.id   AF-A0A378WCV7-F1
#
_cell.length_a   1.000
_cell.length_b   1.000
_cell.length_c   1.000
_cell.angle_alpha   90.00
_cell.angle_beta   90.00
_cell.angle_gamma   90.00
#
_symmetry.space_group_name_H-M   'P 1'
#
loop_
_entity.id
_entity.type
_entity.pdbx_description
1 polymer ?
#
loop_
_entity_poly.entity_id
_entity_poly.type
_entity_poly.pdbx_seq_one_letter_code
_entity_poly.pdbx_strand_id
1 'polypeptide(L)'
;MAIKQVQVRNVEQHARCAIARRIGCTTSSIISVTRDDARPDGVILHVNSGGNALAVESELRSRGYGVEPTDYNPFAAGNYGVKLRVSPGQTIGSR
;
A
#
# COMPACT_ATOMS: atom_id res chain seq x y z
N MET A 1 7.16 -12.74 12.73
CA MET A 1 6.60 -11.65 13.56
C MET A 1 5.27 -11.25 12.95
N ALA A 2 4.17 -11.30 13.70
CA ALA A 2 2.88 -10.81 13.22
C ALA A 2 2.83 -9.28 13.37
N ILE A 3 2.56 -8.57 12.28
CA ILE A 3 2.22 -7.15 12.34
C ILE A 3 0.88 -7.09 13.08
N LYS A 4 0.80 -6.32 14.18
CA LYS A 4 -0.45 -6.14 14.94
C LYS A 4 -1.21 -4.89 14.53
N GLN A 5 -0.48 -3.87 14.10
CA GLN A 5 -1.02 -2.60 13.63
C GLN A 5 -0.12 -2.06 12.53
N VAL A 6 -0.70 -1.73 11.38
CA VAL A 6 0.04 -1.09 10.29
C VAL A 6 0.33 0.35 10.66
N GLN A 7 1.54 0.82 10.41
CA GLN A 7 1.94 2.20 10.70
C GLN A 7 2.09 2.97 9.39
N VAL A 8 1.47 4.14 9.29
CA VAL A 8 1.49 5.02 8.10
C VAL A 8 2.93 5.24 7.61
N ARG A 9 3.81 5.66 8.51
CA ARG A 9 5.24 5.91 8.21
C ARG A 9 5.97 4.68 7.64
N ASN A 10 5.64 3.47 8.11
CA ASN A 10 6.30 2.25 7.66
C ASN A 10 5.83 1.89 6.24
N VAL A 11 4.51 2.00 5.98
CA VAL A 11 3.95 1.76 4.64
C VAL A 11 4.49 2.76 3.65
N GLU A 12 4.55 4.04 4.02
CA GLU A 12 5.12 5.07 3.18
C GLU A 12 6.59 4.78 2.85
N GLN A 13 7.41 4.47 3.86
CA GLN A 13 8.82 4.16 3.66
C GLN A 13 9.02 2.94 2.74
N HIS A 14 8.28 1.87 2.97
CA HIS A 14 8.36 0.67 2.14
C HIS A 14 7.90 0.94 0.70
N ALA A 15 6.82 1.70 0.52
CA ALA A 15 6.34 2.10 -0.79
C ALA A 15 7.38 2.95 -1.54
N ARG A 16 8.02 3.92 -0.87
CA ARG A 16 9.10 4.72 -1.45
C ARG A 16 10.26 3.83 -1.90
N CYS A 17 10.70 2.89 -1.07
CA CYS A 17 11.76 1.95 -1.44
C CYS A 17 11.38 1.09 -2.66
N ALA A 18 10.15 0.57 -2.72
CA ALA A 18 9.69 -0.24 -3.84
C ALA A 18 9.68 0.55 -5.17
N ILE A 19 9.18 1.78 -5.12
CA ILE A 19 9.11 2.66 -6.30
C ILE A 19 10.50 3.08 -6.74
N ALA A 20 11.38 3.47 -5.80
CA ALA A 20 12.78 3.79 -6.08
C ALA A 20 13.49 2.65 -6.81
N ARG A 21 13.30 1.40 -6.36
CA ARG A 21 13.88 0.22 -7.01
C ARG A 21 13.33 -0.01 -8.42
N ARG A 22 12.07 0.35 -8.67
CA ARG A 22 11.42 0.16 -9.97
C ARG A 22 11.86 1.19 -11.01
N ILE A 23 11.85 2.47 -10.66
CA ILE A 23 11.99 3.58 -11.64
C ILE A 23 13.13 4.54 -11.33
N GLY A 24 13.92 4.30 -10.27
CA GLY A 24 15.06 5.14 -9.88
C GLY A 24 14.69 6.48 -9.23
N CYS A 25 13.40 6.83 -9.15
CA CYS A 25 12.90 8.05 -8.53
C CYS A 25 11.61 7.80 -7.74
N THR A 26 11.34 8.63 -6.72
CA THR A 26 10.13 8.49 -5.87
C THR A 26 9.25 9.73 -5.88
N THR A 27 9.73 10.83 -6.47
CA THR A 27 9.05 12.11 -6.45
C THR A 27 7.65 11.98 -7.04
N SER A 28 6.65 12.46 -6.31
CA SER A 28 5.24 12.49 -6.71
C SER A 28 4.59 11.12 -7.03
N SER A 29 5.21 10.02 -6.60
CA SER A 29 4.68 8.66 -6.88
C SER A 29 3.71 8.15 -5.83
N ILE A 30 3.87 8.60 -4.59
CA ILE A 30 2.90 8.42 -3.50
C ILE A 30 2.08 9.72 -3.42
N ILE A 31 0.76 9.59 -3.57
CA ILE A 31 -0.18 10.71 -3.47
C ILE A 31 -0.54 10.94 -2.00
N SER A 32 -0.86 9.87 -1.27
CA SER A 32 -1.18 9.93 0.16
C SER A 32 -1.05 8.56 0.84
N VAL A 33 -0.87 8.59 2.15
CA VAL A 33 -0.98 7.42 3.03
C VAL A 33 -1.80 7.82 4.24
N THR A 34 -2.98 7.24 4.41
CA THR A 34 -3.92 7.60 5.48
C THR A 34 -4.36 6.38 6.26
N ARG A 35 -4.87 6.57 7.48
CA ARG A 35 -5.55 5.48 8.20
C ARG A 35 -6.77 5.03 7.39
N ASP A 36 -7.09 3.74 7.51
CA ASP A 36 -8.33 3.21 6.95
C ASP A 36 -9.44 3.39 8.00
N ASP A 37 -10.37 4.30 7.73
CA ASP A 37 -11.48 4.60 8.65
C ASP A 37 -12.40 3.38 8.84
N ALA A 38 -12.44 2.46 7.87
CA ALA A 38 -13.22 1.22 7.97
C ALA A 38 -12.46 0.09 8.68
N ARG A 39 -11.12 0.14 8.72
CA ARG A 39 -10.25 -0.87 9.36
C ARG A 39 -9.12 -0.18 10.14
N PRO A 40 -9.33 0.14 11.43
CA PRO A 40 -8.42 0.98 12.22
C PRO A 40 -6.98 0.45 12.35
N ASP A 41 -6.80 -0.86 12.18
CA ASP A 41 -5.52 -1.57 12.18
C ASP A 41 -4.76 -1.45 10.85
N GLY A 42 -5.42 -0.98 9.79
CA GLY A 42 -4.89 -0.80 8.45
C GLY A 42 -4.64 0.65 8.04
N VAL A 43 -4.19 0.81 6.79
CA VAL A 43 -3.99 2.09 6.11
C VAL A 43 -4.43 2.00 4.66
N ILE A 44 -4.80 3.14 4.07
CA ILE A 44 -5.01 3.30 2.64
C ILE A 44 -3.78 3.99 2.05
N LEU A 45 -3.14 3.34 1.09
CA LEU A 45 -2.04 3.87 0.30
C LEU A 45 -2.58 4.29 -1.07
N HIS A 46 -2.34 5.54 -1.46
CA HIS A 46 -2.71 6.09 -2.77
C HIS A 46 -1.44 6.38 -3.59
N VAL A 47 -1.32 5.74 -4.76
CA VAL A 47 -0.18 5.88 -5.67
C VAL A 47 -0.61 6.35 -7.05
N ASN A 48 0.28 7.00 -7.78
CA ASN A 48 -0.06 7.70 -9.03
C ASN A 48 -0.26 6.79 -10.26
N SER A 49 0.07 5.50 -10.19
CA SER A 49 -0.03 4.60 -11.34
C SER A 49 -0.18 3.14 -10.92
N GLY A 50 -0.77 2.33 -11.80
CA GLY A 50 -0.91 0.87 -11.61
C GLY A 50 0.45 0.16 -11.56
N GLY A 51 1.44 0.59 -12.35
CA GLY A 51 2.78 0.02 -12.31
C GLY A 51 3.49 0.24 -10.96
N ASN A 52 3.28 1.41 -10.33
CA ASN A 52 3.77 1.65 -8.97
C ASN A 52 2.98 0.86 -7.94
N ALA A 53 1.65 0.72 -8.11
CA ALA A 53 0.82 -0.10 -7.23
C ALA A 53 1.30 -1.55 -7.17
N LEU A 54 1.57 -2.17 -8.32
CA LEU A 54 2.06 -3.56 -8.39
C LEU A 54 3.43 -3.73 -7.71
N ALA A 55 4.35 -2.79 -7.92
CA ALA A 55 5.67 -2.82 -7.28
C ALA A 55 5.54 -2.72 -5.75
N VAL A 56 4.70 -1.80 -5.27
CA VAL A 56 4.48 -1.60 -3.84
C VAL A 56 3.74 -2.79 -3.22
N GLU A 57 2.73 -3.34 -3.88
CA GLU A 57 2.00 -4.53 -3.45
C GLU A 57 2.96 -5.71 -3.24
N SER A 58 3.86 -5.96 -4.20
CA SER A 58 4.86 -7.02 -4.10
C SER A 58 5.82 -6.81 -2.91
N GLU A 59 6.32 -5.58 -2.70
CA GLU A 59 7.23 -5.26 -1.59
C GLU A 59 6.52 -5.35 -0.23
N LEU A 60 5.27 -4.90 -0.13
CA LEU A 60 4.51 -4.97 1.11
C LEU A 60 4.15 -6.43 1.44
N ARG A 61 3.72 -7.23 0.47
CA ARG A 61 3.45 -8.66 0.71
C ARG A 61 4.71 -9.42 1.13
N SER A 62 5.87 -9.16 0.51
CA SER A 62 7.13 -9.81 0.90
C SER A 62 7.57 -9.46 2.34
N ARG A 63 7.13 -8.30 2.85
CA ARG A 63 7.34 -7.86 4.24
C ARG A 63 6.27 -8.36 5.21
N GLY A 64 5.32 -9.16 4.73
CA GLY A 64 4.26 -9.75 5.57
C GLY A 64 3.11 -8.79 5.86
N TYR A 65 2.83 -7.82 5.00
CA TYR A 65 1.58 -7.06 5.04
C TYR A 65 0.48 -7.80 4.26
N GLY A 66 -0.77 -7.62 4.68
CA GLY A 66 -1.92 -7.89 3.83
C GLY A 66 -2.12 -6.71 2.88
N VAL A 67 -2.34 -6.98 1.59
CA VAL A 67 -2.56 -5.94 0.58
C VAL A 67 -3.71 -6.35 -0.33
N GLU A 68 -4.72 -5.49 -0.42
CA GLU A 68 -5.93 -5.68 -1.22
C GLU A 68 -6.21 -4.39 -2.03
N PRO A 69 -6.78 -4.49 -3.25
CA PRO A 69 -7.34 -3.33 -3.92
C PRO A 69 -8.52 -2.76 -3.11
N THR A 70 -8.77 -1.46 -3.23
CA THR A 70 -10.01 -0.85 -2.72
C THR A 70 -11.06 -0.78 -3.84
N ASP A 71 -12.30 -0.45 -3.48
CA ASP A 71 -13.38 -0.18 -4.44
C ASP A 71 -13.22 1.18 -5.17
N TYR A 72 -12.06 1.83 -5.04
CA TYR A 72 -11.75 3.09 -5.70
C TYR A 72 -11.66 2.89 -7.21
N ASN A 73 -12.56 3.53 -7.97
CA ASN A 73 -12.53 3.51 -9.43
C ASN A 73 -11.54 4.56 -9.97
N PRO A 74 -10.38 4.16 -10.52
CA PRO A 74 -9.39 5.11 -11.02
C PRO A 74 -9.82 5.82 -12.31
N PHE A 75 -10.85 5.33 -13.01
CA PHE A 75 -11.33 5.86 -14.29
C PHE A 75 -12.56 6.77 -14.17
N ALA A 76 -13.09 6.97 -12.95
CA ALA A 76 -14.18 7.92 -12.74
C ALA A 76 -13.69 9.37 -12.88
N ALA A 77 -14.59 10.28 -13.24
CA ALA A 77 -14.27 11.69 -13.38
C ALA A 77 -13.70 12.27 -12.07
N GLY A 78 -12.56 12.97 -12.16
CA GLY A 78 -11.87 13.55 -11.00
C GLY A 78 -11.01 12.57 -10.19
N ASN A 79 -10.97 11.29 -10.57
CA ASN A 79 -10.11 10.29 -9.95
C ASN A 79 -8.76 10.18 -10.68
N TYR A 80 -7.74 9.82 -9.91
CA TYR A 80 -6.38 9.63 -10.41
C TYR A 80 -5.63 8.64 -9.53
N GLY A 81 -4.80 7.80 -10.14
CA GLY A 81 -3.97 6.82 -9.41
C GLY A 81 -4.75 5.61 -8.90
N VAL A 82 -4.12 4.82 -8.03
CA VAL A 82 -4.64 3.57 -7.49
C VAL A 82 -4.60 3.62 -5.98
N LYS A 83 -5.65 3.12 -5.32
CA LYS A 83 -5.70 2.98 -3.85
C LYS A 83 -5.59 1.51 -3.46
N LEU A 84 -4.66 1.23 -2.56
CA LEU A 84 -4.43 -0.08 -1.96
C LEU A 84 -4.79 0.00 -0.48
N ARG A 85 -5.50 -1.01 0.01
CA ARG A 85 -5.70 -1.24 1.44
C ARG A 85 -4.58 -2.12 1.95
N VAL A 86 -3.88 -1.64 2.98
CA VAL A 86 -2.77 -2.35 3.62
C VAL A 86 -3.17 -2.69 5.05
N SER A 87 -3.25 -3.97 5.34
CA SER A 87 -3.62 -4.52 6.65
C SER A 87 -2.44 -5.28 7.27
N PRO A 88 -2.51 -5.60 8.56
CA PRO A 88 -1.54 -6.50 9.15
C PRO A 88 -1.63 -7.86 8.43
N GLY A 89 -0.49 -8.46 8.07
CA GLY A 89 -0.50 -9.74 7.37
C GLY A 89 -1.09 -10.84 8.25
N GLN A 90 -1.83 -11.75 7.63
CA GLN A 90 -2.31 -12.92 8.34
C GLN A 90 -1.10 -13.74 8.80
N THR A 91 -1.06 -14.03 10.10
CA THR A 91 -0.17 -15.08 10.57
C THR A 91 -0.72 -16.35 9.97
N ILE A 92 0.00 -16.97 9.03
CA ILE A 92 -0.28 -18.35 8.64
C ILE A 92 -0.09 -19.14 9.93
N GLY A 93 -1.19 -19.47 10.59
CA GLY A 93 -1.19 -20.42 11.68
C GLY A 93 -0.80 -21.75 11.06
N SER A 94 0.45 -22.17 11.27
CA SER A 94 0.84 -23.56 11.08
C SER A 94 -0.11 -24.41 11.93
N ARG A 95 -0.97 -25.17 11.28
CA ARG A 95 -1.70 -26.29 11.87
C ARG A 95 -1.19 -27.56 11.21
#